data_AF-A0A9D1Z289-F1
#
_entry.id   AF-A0A9D1Z289-F1
#
_cell.length_a   1.000
_cell.length_b   1.000
_cell.length_c   1.000
_cell.angle_alpha   90.00
_cell.angle_beta   90.00
_cell.angle_gamma   90.00
#
_symmetry.space_group_name_H-M   'P 1'
#
loop_
_entity.id
_entity.type
_entity.pdbx_description
1 polymer ?
#
loop_
_entity_poly.entity_id
_entity_poly.type
_entity_poly.pdbx_seq_one_letter_code
_entity_poly.pdbx_strand_id
1 'polypeptide(L)'
;MAEKRRLNLSFSLASPQQREAWHILRAIPAGQRTDAVCRMVCKAQEQDVLLSAIRRLIRDELRDIQMKTEPESQAGDVDDSVLGFLRALQEGDDMI
;
A
#
# COMPACT_ATOMS: atom_id res chain seq x y z
N MET A 1 -19.56 -14.85 -35.38
CA MET A 1 -20.48 -13.92 -34.68
C MET A 1 -19.86 -13.60 -33.33
N ALA A 2 -19.71 -12.32 -32.97
CA ALA A 2 -19.14 -11.95 -31.68
C ALA A 2 -20.09 -12.32 -30.53
N GLU A 3 -19.60 -12.98 -29.50
CA GLU A 3 -20.38 -13.34 -28.31
C GLU A 3 -20.81 -12.07 -27.57
N LYS A 4 -22.12 -11.85 -27.42
CA LYS A 4 -22.68 -10.67 -26.74
C LYS A 4 -23.40 -11.08 -25.47
N ARG A 5 -22.81 -10.73 -24.32
CA ARG A 5 -23.45 -10.88 -23.01
C ARG A 5 -24.06 -9.56 -22.56
N ARG A 6 -25.24 -9.60 -21.93
CA ARG A 6 -25.93 -8.41 -21.41
C ARG A 6 -25.82 -8.37 -19.89
N LEU A 7 -25.59 -7.18 -19.36
CA LEU A 7 -25.56 -6.88 -17.94
C LEU A 7 -26.68 -5.87 -17.66
N ASN A 8 -27.59 -6.20 -16.74
CA ASN A 8 -28.70 -5.31 -16.37
C ASN A 8 -28.30 -4.49 -15.14
N LEU A 9 -28.33 -3.16 -15.26
CA LEU A 9 -28.07 -2.23 -14.17
C LEU A 9 -29.28 -1.34 -13.93
N SER A 10 -29.68 -1.21 -12.68
CA SER A 10 -30.67 -0.24 -12.22
C SER A 10 -29.98 0.79 -11.33
N PHE A 11 -30.27 2.07 -11.56
CA PHE A 11 -29.75 3.17 -10.75
C PHE A 11 -30.87 3.65 -9.82
N SER A 12 -30.65 3.54 -8.52
CA SER A 12 -31.50 4.12 -7.50
C SER A 12 -31.17 5.60 -7.34
N LEU A 13 -32.10 6.47 -7.74
CA LEU A 13 -31.96 7.92 -7.56
C LEU A 13 -32.05 8.34 -6.09
N ALA A 14 -32.33 7.43 -5.15
CA ALA A 14 -32.22 7.70 -3.72
C ALA A 14 -30.76 7.74 -3.24
N SER A 15 -29.88 6.95 -3.86
CA SER A 15 -28.44 6.97 -3.56
C SER A 15 -27.77 8.15 -4.27
N PRO A 16 -27.06 9.05 -3.55
CA PRO A 16 -26.36 10.17 -4.16
C PRO A 16 -25.36 9.72 -5.23
N GLN A 17 -24.60 8.66 -4.95
CA GLN A 17 -23.58 8.15 -5.87
C GLN A 17 -24.19 7.57 -7.15
N GLN A 18 -25.27 6.79 -7.04
CA GLN A 18 -25.93 6.23 -8.23
C GLN A 18 -26.67 7.31 -9.03
N ARG A 19 -27.20 8.35 -8.36
CA ARG A 19 -27.78 9.52 -9.01
C ARG A 19 -26.73 10.29 -9.81
N GLU A 20 -25.57 10.54 -9.23
CA GLU A 20 -24.46 11.20 -9.94
C GLU A 20 -23.97 10.36 -11.13
N ALA A 21 -23.75 9.06 -10.92
CA ALA A 21 -23.39 8.14 -12.00
C ALA A 21 -24.44 8.16 -13.13
N TRP A 22 -25.73 8.18 -12.79
CA TRP A 22 -26.81 8.32 -13.76
C TRP A 22 -26.73 9.64 -14.54
N HIS A 23 -26.46 10.77 -13.88
CA HIS A 23 -26.31 12.06 -14.55
C HIS A 23 -25.15 12.06 -15.55
N ILE A 24 -24.00 11.50 -15.15
CA ILE A 24 -22.83 11.37 -16.03
C ILE A 24 -23.16 10.50 -17.24
N LEU A 25 -23.73 9.31 -17.02
CA LEU A 25 -24.04 8.37 -18.09
C LEU A 25 -25.13 8.88 -19.05
N ARG A 26 -26.13 9.61 -18.52
CA ARG A 26 -27.21 10.18 -19.33
C ARG A 26 -26.72 11.31 -20.24
N ALA A 27 -25.69 12.06 -19.82
CA ALA A 27 -25.08 13.10 -20.66
C ALA A 27 -24.35 12.53 -21.89
N ILE A 28 -24.01 11.24 -21.88
CA ILE A 28 -23.33 10.57 -23.00
C ILE A 28 -24.33 10.28 -24.14
N PRO A 29 -23.98 10.58 -25.41
CA PRO A 29 -24.83 10.30 -26.56
C PRO A 29 -25.26 8.83 -26.66
N ALA A 30 -26.48 8.61 -27.16
CA ALA A 30 -26.98 7.27 -27.44
C ALA A 30 -26.07 6.58 -28.48
N GLY A 31 -25.74 5.31 -28.25
CA GLY A 31 -24.80 4.55 -29.07
C GLY A 31 -23.35 4.52 -28.55
N GLN A 32 -22.95 5.50 -27.73
CA GLN A 32 -21.59 5.56 -27.16
C GLN A 32 -21.52 5.14 -25.69
N ARG A 33 -22.67 4.98 -25.02
CA ARG A 33 -22.73 4.76 -23.57
C ARG A 33 -22.02 3.50 -23.13
N THR A 34 -22.24 2.38 -23.80
CA THR A 34 -21.61 1.09 -23.42
C THR A 34 -20.10 1.17 -23.54
N ASP A 35 -19.61 1.75 -24.63
CA ASP A 35 -18.19 1.91 -24.90
C ASP A 35 -17.53 2.89 -23.90
N ALA A 36 -18.21 3.99 -23.57
CA ALA A 36 -17.76 4.92 -22.53
C ALA A 36 -17.72 4.26 -21.14
N VAL A 37 -18.75 3.46 -20.78
CA VAL A 37 -18.77 2.69 -19.52
C VAL A 37 -17.59 1.72 -19.46
N CYS A 38 -17.34 0.96 -20.54
CA CYS A 38 -16.21 0.03 -20.60
C CYS A 38 -14.88 0.77 -20.36
N ARG A 39 -14.64 1.89 -21.06
CA ARG A 39 -13.43 2.69 -20.86
C ARG A 39 -13.29 3.20 -19.42
N MET A 40 -14.37 3.72 -18.84
CA MET A 40 -14.34 4.24 -17.47
C MET A 40 -14.01 3.16 -16.45
N VAL A 41 -14.58 1.96 -16.59
CA VAL A 41 -14.31 0.82 -15.69
C VAL A 41 -12.87 0.34 -15.84
N CYS A 42 -12.38 0.14 -17.07
CA CYS A 42 -10.98 -0.25 -17.32
C CYS A 42 -10.01 0.78 -16.73
N LYS A 43 -10.24 2.07 -16.98
CA LYS A 43 -9.38 3.14 -16.48
C LYS A 43 -9.37 3.22 -14.95
N ALA A 44 -10.52 3.03 -14.30
CA ALA A 44 -10.60 3.00 -12.83
C ALA A 44 -9.77 1.83 -12.26
N GLN A 45 -9.88 0.65 -12.85
CA GLN A 45 -9.10 -0.52 -12.44
C GLN A 45 -7.58 -0.30 -12.64
N GLU A 46 -7.18 0.28 -13.77
CA GLU A 46 -5.78 0.62 -14.04
C GLU A 46 -5.23 1.64 -13.03
N GLN A 47 -6.03 2.66 -12.69
CA GLN A 47 -5.65 3.65 -11.68
C GLN A 47 -5.49 3.05 -10.29
N ASP A 48 -6.38 2.14 -9.88
CA ASP A 48 -6.27 1.45 -8.59
C ASP A 48 -5.01 0.58 -8.52
N VAL A 49 -4.71 -0.14 -9.60
CA VAL A 49 -3.47 -0.93 -9.72
C VAL A 49 -2.25 -0.02 -9.62
N LEU A 50 -2.23 1.09 -10.37
CA LEU A 50 -1.13 2.05 -10.34
C LEU A 50 -0.93 2.65 -8.94
N LEU A 51 -2.01 3.10 -8.29
CA LEU A 51 -1.96 3.63 -6.93
C LEU A 51 -1.44 2.58 -5.93
N SER A 52 -1.85 1.31 -6.10
CA SER A 52 -1.36 0.23 -5.25
C SER A 52 0.14 -0.02 -5.45
N ALA A 53 0.62 0.03 -6.69
CA ALA A 53 2.04 -0.13 -7.03
C ALA A 53 2.87 1.03 -6.48
N ILE A 54 2.40 2.27 -6.60
CA ILE A 54 3.07 3.45 -6.04
C ILE A 54 3.13 3.36 -4.51
N ARG A 55 2.02 3.02 -3.85
CA ARG A 55 2.00 2.84 -2.38
C ARG A 55 2.93 1.72 -1.92
N ARG A 56 3.10 0.67 -2.73
CA ARG A 56 4.06 -0.40 -2.46
C ARG A 56 5.49 0.12 -2.61
N LEU A 57 5.81 0.74 -3.74
CA LEU A 57 7.13 1.30 -4.01
C LEU A 57 7.58 2.27 -2.90
N ILE A 58 6.70 3.19 -2.49
CA ILE A 58 7.01 4.13 -1.40
C ILE A 58 7.29 3.40 -0.08
N ARG A 59 6.56 2.34 0.24
CA ARG A 59 6.80 1.55 1.47
C ARG A 59 8.11 0.78 1.40
N ASP A 60 8.43 0.23 0.23
CA ASP A 60 9.67 -0.54 0.03
C ASP A 60 10.88 0.42 0.11
N GLU A 61 10.84 1.58 -0.56
CA GLU A 61 11.87 2.62 -0.45
C GLU A 61 12.01 3.17 0.98
N LEU A 62 10.91 3.39 1.70
CA LEU A 62 10.95 3.85 3.09
C LEU A 62 11.58 2.79 4.01
N ARG A 63 11.33 1.50 3.77
CA ARG A 63 11.97 0.39 4.49
C ARG A 63 13.46 0.32 4.20
N ASP A 64 13.86 0.49 2.96
CA ASP A 64 15.28 0.50 2.58
C ASP A 64 16.02 1.69 3.22
N ILE A 65 15.37 2.86 3.31
CA ILE A 65 15.92 3.99 4.05
C ILE A 65 16.00 3.67 5.54
N GLN A 66 14.96 3.08 6.13
CA GLN A 66 14.99 2.68 7.54
C GLN A 66 16.11 1.67 7.82
N MET A 67 16.29 0.64 6.99
CA MET A 67 17.39 -0.33 7.15
C MET A 67 18.77 0.31 6.97
N LYS A 68 18.91 1.35 6.15
CA LYS A 68 20.17 2.11 5.98
C LYS A 68 20.42 3.14 7.08
N THR A 69 19.37 3.56 7.79
CA THR A 69 19.42 4.61 8.82
C THR A 69 19.31 4.05 10.23
N GLU A 70 18.90 2.79 10.39
CA GLU A 70 19.29 2.04 11.58
C GLU A 70 20.81 2.15 11.63
N PRO A 71 21.38 2.79 12.66
CA PRO A 71 22.79 2.65 12.86
C PRO A 71 22.99 1.14 12.87
N GLU A 72 23.87 0.65 12.01
CA GLU A 72 24.65 -0.51 12.39
C GLU A 72 24.93 -0.28 13.86
N SER A 73 24.31 -1.09 14.72
CA SER A 73 24.78 -1.21 16.08
C SER A 73 26.16 -1.79 15.88
N GLN A 74 27.12 -0.94 15.48
CA GLN A 74 28.51 -1.06 15.81
C GLN A 74 28.41 -1.44 17.25
N ALA A 75 28.69 -2.74 17.48
CA ALA A 75 28.93 -3.29 18.78
C ALA A 75 29.73 -2.21 19.50
N GLY A 76 29.06 -1.47 20.38
CA GLY A 76 29.66 -0.34 21.04
C GLY A 76 30.85 -0.94 21.73
N ASP A 77 32.03 -0.56 21.27
CA ASP A 77 33.32 -1.05 21.71
C ASP A 77 33.26 -1.16 23.24
N VAL A 78 33.05 -2.37 23.74
CA VAL A 78 32.88 -2.58 25.18
C VAL A 78 34.29 -2.45 25.72
N ASP A 79 34.60 -1.26 26.23
CA ASP A 79 35.91 -0.93 26.77
C ASP A 79 36.39 -2.03 27.72
N ASP A 80 37.65 -2.44 27.60
CA ASP A 80 38.24 -3.54 28.39
C ASP A 80 38.07 -3.33 29.90
N SER A 81 37.89 -2.09 30.36
CA SER A 81 37.58 -1.77 31.76
C SER A 81 36.22 -2.32 32.22
N VAL A 82 35.21 -2.33 31.36
CA VAL A 82 33.87 -2.85 31.65
C VAL A 82 33.90 -4.38 31.71
N LEU A 83 34.66 -5.02 30.81
CA LEU A 83 34.87 -6.47 30.84
C LEU A 83 35.67 -6.90 32.07
N GLY A 84 36.69 -6.10 32.46
CA GLY A 84 37.46 -6.32 33.68
C GLY A 84 36.62 -6.20 34.95
N PHE A 85 35.71 -5.23 35.00
CA PHE A 85 34.76 -5.09 36.12
C PHE A 85 33.81 -6.28 36.25
N LEU A 86 33.25 -6.77 35.14
CA LEU A 86 32.38 -7.95 35.16
C LEU A 86 33.11 -9.21 35.60
N ARG A 87 34.36 -9.39 35.14
CA ARG A 87 35.21 -10.52 35.57
C ARG A 87 35.50 -10.45 37.07
N ALA A 88 35.81 -9.27 37.60
CA ALA A 88 36.07 -9.08 39.03
C ALA A 88 34.83 -9.37 39.91
N LEU A 89 33.62 -9.07 39.42
CA LEU A 89 32.39 -9.45 40.12
C LEU A 89 32.15 -10.96 40.10
N GLN A 90 32.51 -11.63 39.00
CA GLN A 90 32.31 -13.07 38.85
C GLN A 90 33.33 -13.90 39.65
N GLU A 91 34.55 -13.37 39.83
CA GLU A 91 35.59 -13.97 40.68
C GLU A 91 35.43 -13.62 42.17
N GLY A 92 34.66 -12.57 42.49
CA GLY A 92 34.39 -12.12 43.85
C GLY A 92 33.28 -12.88 44.60
N ASP A 93 32.51 -13.72 43.91
CA ASP A 93 31.37 -14.48 44.47
C ASP A 93 31.76 -15.91 44.91
N ASP A 94 33.00 -16.35 44.66
CA ASP A 94 33.56 -17.63 45.12
C ASP A 94 34.28 -17.54 46.48
N MET A 95 34.23 -16.38 47.15
CA MET A 95 34.71 -16.20 48.52
C MET A 95 33.66 -15.50 49.38
N ILE A 96 32.66 -16.25 49.85
CA ILE A 96 32.09 -16.21 51.23
C ILE A 96 31.14 -17.39 51.42
#